data_AF-A0A0S2HY25-F1
#
_entry.id   AF-A0A0S2HY25-F1
#
_cell.length_a   1.000
_cell.length_b   1.000
_cell.length_c   1.000
_cell.angle_alpha   90.00
_cell.angle_beta   90.00
_cell.angle_gamma   90.00
#
_symmetry.space_group_name_H-M   'P 1'
#
loop_
_entity.id
_entity.type
_entity.pdbx_description
1 polymer ?
#
loop_
_entity_poly.entity_id
_entity_poly.type
_entity_poly.pdbx_seq_one_letter_code
_entity_poly.pdbx_strand_id
1 'polypeptide(L)'
;MRYLRNFGVFAGAWMAAMLVFTIAYGVKNASLAVLYFSVPAIVLGVVGALMTAGEKLYKADRRISWIWIIMLLGLDQAIKIYLFGLDWQTISIPIIDPVFYFDPSHNTAGSYLWVLLGLENVKTLPHVLFVSVLAFLLFEYWRFYTTKRPISFWGKGFVQLFLVGALANVVDNIFHGGSLDYITIRPFYTFDLKDMFITMAELFVLIEVIDQKLYKTSKDIKGFNWQFIKSDVRSWFIKNK
;
A
#
# COMPACT_ATOMS: atom_id res chain seq x y z
N MET A 1 -23.31 -6.58 -10.64
CA MET A 1 -22.81 -5.21 -10.85
C MET A 1 -21.61 -4.84 -9.97
N ARG A 2 -21.59 -5.06 -8.63
CA ARG A 2 -20.43 -4.68 -7.78
C ARG A 2 -19.09 -5.33 -8.18
N TYR A 3 -19.09 -6.60 -8.60
CA TYR A 3 -17.89 -7.29 -9.09
C TYR A 3 -17.23 -6.58 -10.28
N LEU A 4 -18.03 -6.32 -11.33
CA LEU A 4 -17.56 -5.61 -12.53
C LEU A 4 -17.14 -4.17 -12.21
N ARG A 5 -17.86 -3.49 -11.31
CA ARG A 5 -17.48 -2.15 -10.85
C ARG A 5 -16.12 -2.17 -10.16
N ASN A 6 -15.93 -3.05 -9.18
CA ASN A 6 -14.68 -3.11 -8.40
C ASN A 6 -13.51 -3.60 -9.26
N PHE A 7 -13.76 -4.51 -10.20
CA PHE A 7 -12.82 -4.84 -11.28
C PHE A 7 -12.40 -3.58 -12.03
N GLY A 8 -13.37 -2.81 -12.53
CA GLY A 8 -13.13 -1.59 -13.31
C GLY A 8 -12.42 -0.50 -12.51
N VAL A 9 -12.70 -0.36 -11.22
CA VAL A 9 -12.01 0.61 -10.34
C VAL A 9 -10.55 0.22 -10.16
N PHE A 10 -10.26 -1.05 -9.86
CA PHE A 10 -8.88 -1.52 -9.64
C PHE A 10 -8.07 -1.44 -10.95
N ALA A 11 -8.62 -1.95 -12.05
CA ALA A 11 -8.00 -1.87 -13.36
C ALA A 11 -7.80 -0.42 -13.82
N GLY A 12 -8.83 0.41 -13.67
CA GLY A 12 -8.80 1.82 -14.10
C GLY A 12 -7.83 2.67 -13.29
N ALA A 13 -7.71 2.44 -11.97
CA ALA A 13 -6.74 3.13 -11.13
C ALA A 13 -5.30 2.83 -11.58
N TRP A 14 -5.00 1.56 -11.89
CA TRP A 14 -3.70 1.19 -12.46
C TRP A 14 -3.43 1.87 -13.81
N MET A 15 -4.40 1.82 -14.73
CA MET A 15 -4.27 2.45 -16.04
C MET A 15 -4.05 3.97 -15.92
N ALA A 16 -4.74 4.63 -14.99
CA ALA A 16 -4.52 6.05 -14.71
C ALA A 16 -3.11 6.33 -14.20
N ALA A 17 -2.59 5.50 -13.28
CA ALA A 17 -1.22 5.62 -12.80
C ALA A 17 -0.21 5.42 -13.94
N MET A 18 -0.36 4.37 -14.76
CA MET A 18 0.53 4.10 -15.89
C MET A 18 0.49 5.20 -16.96
N LEU A 19 -0.64 5.89 -17.13
CA LEU A 19 -0.71 7.07 -17.99
C LEU A 19 0.18 8.20 -17.47
N VAL A 20 0.12 8.48 -16.16
CA VAL A 20 1.00 9.47 -15.53
C VAL A 20 2.46 9.09 -15.72
N PHE A 21 2.83 7.82 -15.47
CA PHE A 21 4.20 7.33 -15.66
C PHE A 21 4.66 7.41 -17.12
N THR A 22 3.81 7.03 -18.07
CA THR A 22 4.12 7.11 -19.50
C THR A 22 4.44 8.55 -19.93
N ILE A 23 3.66 9.52 -19.44
CA ILE A 23 3.88 10.94 -19.71
C ILE A 23 5.16 11.44 -19.03
N ALA A 24 5.34 11.13 -17.74
CA ALA A 24 6.48 11.61 -16.94
C ALA A 24 7.82 11.08 -17.46
N TYR A 25 7.88 9.82 -17.88
CA TYR A 25 9.10 9.20 -18.42
C TYR A 25 9.26 9.37 -19.94
N GLY A 26 8.32 10.06 -20.61
CA GLY A 26 8.38 10.31 -22.05
C GLY A 26 8.43 9.03 -22.89
N VAL A 27 7.75 7.97 -22.46
CA VAL A 27 7.77 6.66 -23.13
C VAL A 27 7.07 6.76 -24.49
N LYS A 28 7.84 6.60 -25.57
CA LYS A 28 7.34 6.71 -26.96
C LYS A 28 6.91 5.38 -27.56
N ASN A 29 7.32 4.26 -26.98
CA ASN A 29 7.06 2.94 -27.56
C ASN A 29 5.66 2.43 -27.17
N ALA A 30 4.69 2.66 -28.07
CA ALA A 30 3.31 2.25 -27.87
C ALA A 30 3.11 0.73 -27.77
N SER A 31 4.01 -0.10 -28.30
CA SER A 31 3.86 -1.56 -28.21
C SER A 31 4.13 -2.07 -26.80
N LEU A 32 5.06 -1.43 -26.08
CA LEU A 32 5.34 -1.74 -24.67
C LEU A 32 4.21 -1.27 -23.76
N ALA A 33 3.55 -0.16 -24.13
CA ALA A 33 2.43 0.40 -23.38
C ALA A 33 1.31 -0.61 -23.17
N VAL A 34 0.97 -1.40 -24.19
CA VAL A 34 -0.08 -2.41 -24.03
C VAL A 34 0.21 -3.35 -22.86
N LEU A 35 1.47 -3.80 -22.69
CA LEU A 35 1.83 -4.76 -21.65
C LEU A 35 1.76 -4.14 -20.24
N TYR A 36 2.43 -3.01 -20.01
CA TYR A 36 2.45 -2.41 -18.66
C TYR A 36 1.11 -1.79 -18.26
N PHE A 37 0.26 -1.40 -19.22
CA PHE A 37 -1.12 -1.00 -18.91
C PHE A 37 -2.02 -2.21 -18.63
N SER A 38 -2.05 -3.20 -19.52
CA SER A 38 -3.09 -4.23 -19.50
C SER A 38 -2.84 -5.35 -18.49
N VAL A 39 -1.61 -5.85 -18.38
CA VAL A 39 -1.34 -7.04 -17.56
C VAL A 39 -1.66 -6.78 -16.08
N PRO A 40 -1.13 -5.71 -15.44
CA PRO A 40 -1.42 -5.49 -14.04
C PRO A 40 -2.84 -4.95 -13.84
N ALA A 41 -3.43 -4.23 -14.81
CA ALA A 41 -4.82 -3.82 -14.74
C ALA A 41 -5.77 -5.03 -14.69
N ILE A 42 -5.53 -6.06 -15.51
CA ILE A 42 -6.32 -7.30 -15.48
C ILE A 42 -6.13 -8.02 -14.15
N VAL A 43 -4.88 -8.17 -13.69
CA VAL A 43 -4.57 -8.82 -12.41
C VAL A 43 -5.27 -8.09 -11.25
N LEU A 44 -5.10 -6.76 -11.14
CA LEU A 44 -5.74 -5.95 -10.11
C LEU A 44 -7.26 -5.97 -10.25
N GLY A 45 -7.79 -5.94 -11.47
CA GLY A 45 -9.22 -6.07 -11.71
C GLY A 45 -9.79 -7.39 -11.17
N VAL A 46 -9.12 -8.51 -11.48
CA VAL A 46 -9.48 -9.84 -10.95
C VAL A 46 -9.39 -9.85 -9.42
N VAL A 47 -8.33 -9.28 -8.84
CA VAL A 47 -8.20 -9.14 -7.39
C VAL A 47 -9.36 -8.34 -6.82
N GLY A 48 -9.75 -7.21 -7.42
CA GLY A 48 -10.91 -6.41 -6.99
C GLY A 48 -12.22 -7.21 -7.02
N ALA A 49 -12.42 -8.04 -8.04
CA ALA A 49 -13.57 -8.93 -8.12
C ALA A 49 -13.55 -10.02 -7.03
N LEU A 50 -12.38 -10.65 -6.79
CA LEU A 50 -12.20 -11.65 -5.74
C LEU A 50 -12.40 -11.06 -4.34
N MET A 51 -11.87 -9.87 -4.07
CA MET A 51 -12.08 -9.17 -2.79
C MET A 51 -13.55 -8.81 -2.57
N THR A 52 -14.30 -8.53 -3.65
CA THR A 52 -15.76 -8.35 -3.59
C THR A 52 -16.48 -9.65 -3.22
N ALA A 53 -15.95 -10.81 -3.61
CA ALA A 53 -16.45 -12.10 -3.11
C ALA A 53 -16.08 -12.28 -1.62
N GLY A 54 -14.84 -11.96 -1.25
CA GLY A 54 -14.33 -12.01 0.12
C GLY A 54 -15.13 -11.17 1.12
N GLU A 55 -15.62 -10.00 0.71
CA GLU A 55 -16.51 -9.14 1.51
C GLU A 55 -17.76 -9.89 2.00
N LYS A 56 -18.31 -10.82 1.22
CA LYS A 56 -19.49 -11.61 1.62
C LYS A 56 -19.16 -12.71 2.62
N LEU A 57 -17.91 -13.19 2.60
CA LEU A 57 -17.43 -14.27 3.45
C LEU A 57 -16.88 -13.76 4.77
N TYR A 58 -16.39 -12.52 4.80
CA TYR A 58 -15.72 -11.94 5.95
C TYR A 58 -16.54 -10.81 6.59
N LYS A 59 -17.00 -11.05 7.82
CA LYS A 59 -17.65 -10.02 8.63
C LYS A 59 -16.61 -9.15 9.32
N ALA A 60 -16.47 -7.89 8.89
CA ALA A 60 -15.53 -6.97 9.49
C ALA A 60 -15.93 -6.56 10.92
N ASP A 61 -14.93 -6.47 11.79
CA ASP A 61 -15.03 -6.00 13.17
C ASP A 61 -13.95 -4.95 13.47
N ARG A 62 -14.11 -4.21 14.58
CA ARG A 62 -13.23 -3.07 14.96
C ARG A 62 -11.81 -3.42 15.33
N ARG A 63 -11.54 -4.68 15.65
CA ARG A 63 -10.21 -5.11 16.08
C ARG A 63 -9.32 -5.26 14.88
N ILE A 64 -8.14 -4.64 14.97
CA ILE A 64 -7.03 -4.94 14.07
C ILE A 64 -6.56 -6.36 14.34
N SER A 65 -6.37 -7.15 13.28
CA SER A 65 -5.81 -8.49 13.42
C SER A 65 -4.30 -8.44 13.31
N TRP A 66 -3.64 -8.46 14.46
CA TRP A 66 -2.18 -8.49 14.55
C TRP A 66 -1.57 -9.76 13.95
N ILE A 67 -2.28 -10.89 14.00
CA ILE A 67 -1.83 -12.14 13.37
C ILE A 67 -1.71 -11.94 11.86
N TRP A 68 -2.72 -11.36 11.20
CA TRP A 68 -2.65 -11.04 9.78
C TRP A 68 -1.51 -10.07 9.46
N ILE A 69 -1.31 -9.05 10.30
CA ILE A 69 -0.23 -8.08 10.11
C ILE A 69 1.15 -8.75 10.19
N ILE A 70 1.39 -9.55 11.23
CA ILE A 70 2.66 -10.25 11.44
C ILE A 70 2.93 -11.26 10.32
N MET A 71 1.91 -11.98 9.85
CA MET A 71 2.08 -12.93 8.74
C MET A 71 2.49 -12.23 7.44
N LEU A 72 1.82 -11.14 7.07
CA LEU A 72 2.14 -10.41 5.84
C LEU A 72 3.50 -9.70 5.93
N LEU A 73 3.81 -9.10 7.08
CA LEU A 73 5.13 -8.54 7.34
C LEU A 73 6.22 -9.62 7.27
N GLY A 74 5.99 -10.76 7.89
CA GLY A 74 6.92 -11.90 7.86
C GLY A 74 7.15 -12.42 6.45
N LEU A 75 6.13 -12.43 5.59
CA LEU A 75 6.26 -12.83 4.18
C LEU A 75 7.15 -11.86 3.39
N ASP A 76 6.91 -10.55 3.50
CA ASP A 76 7.73 -9.53 2.84
C ASP A 76 9.20 -9.63 3.27
N GLN A 77 9.43 -9.72 4.58
CA GLN A 77 10.78 -9.77 5.14
C GLN A 77 11.49 -11.09 4.84
N ALA A 78 10.77 -12.22 4.82
CA ALA A 78 11.36 -13.51 4.45
C ALA A 78 11.90 -13.52 3.01
N ILE A 79 11.18 -12.91 2.06
CA ILE A 79 11.64 -12.80 0.67
C ILE A 79 12.92 -11.94 0.61
N LYS A 80 12.93 -10.79 1.28
CA LYS A 80 14.09 -9.89 1.30
C LYS A 80 15.32 -10.53 1.94
N ILE A 81 15.14 -11.17 3.10
CA ILE A 81 16.23 -11.89 3.79
C ILE A 81 16.78 -13.00 2.90
N TYR A 82 15.92 -13.75 2.22
CA TYR A 82 16.35 -14.77 1.26
C TYR A 82 17.19 -14.15 0.12
N LEU A 83 16.72 -13.06 -0.48
CA LEU A 83 17.44 -12.39 -1.56
C LEU A 83 18.77 -11.76 -1.12
N PHE A 84 18.83 -11.16 0.07
CA PHE A 84 20.09 -10.68 0.65
C PHE A 84 21.11 -11.80 0.89
N GLY A 85 20.64 -13.04 1.06
CA GLY A 85 21.49 -14.23 1.14
C GLY A 85 22.01 -14.73 -0.22
N LEU A 86 21.55 -14.14 -1.33
CA LEU A 86 21.98 -14.46 -2.69
C LEU A 86 22.80 -13.31 -3.29
N ASP A 87 23.46 -13.58 -4.42
CA ASP A 87 24.07 -12.55 -5.27
C ASP A 87 23.00 -11.84 -6.13
N TRP A 88 22.04 -11.20 -5.44
CA TRP A 88 20.81 -10.68 -6.03
C TRP A 88 21.05 -9.65 -7.14
N GLN A 89 22.19 -8.94 -7.11
CA GLN A 89 22.57 -7.95 -8.13
C GLN A 89 22.78 -8.58 -9.51
N THR A 90 23.01 -9.89 -9.58
CA THR A 90 23.23 -10.61 -10.84
C THR A 90 21.95 -11.23 -11.41
N ILE A 91 20.86 -11.22 -10.64
CA ILE A 91 19.60 -11.85 -11.03
C ILE A 91 18.84 -10.92 -11.98
N SER A 92 18.56 -11.41 -13.19
CA SER A 92 17.64 -10.75 -14.11
C SER A 92 16.87 -11.81 -14.90
N ILE A 93 15.64 -12.10 -14.47
CA ILE A 93 14.80 -13.17 -15.05
C ILE A 93 13.57 -12.54 -15.69
N PRO A 94 13.32 -12.72 -17.01
CA PRO A 94 12.11 -12.23 -17.64
C PRO A 94 10.89 -12.98 -17.12
N ILE A 95 9.91 -12.24 -16.59
CA ILE A 95 8.58 -12.77 -16.26
C ILE A 95 7.69 -12.64 -17.50
N ILE A 96 7.65 -11.45 -18.11
CA ILE A 96 7.00 -11.17 -19.39
C ILE A 96 7.88 -10.19 -20.17
N ASP A 97 8.65 -10.73 -21.11
CA ASP A 97 9.56 -9.95 -21.95
C ASP A 97 8.78 -8.98 -22.88
N PRO A 98 9.25 -7.74 -23.11
CA PRO A 98 10.43 -7.08 -22.54
C PRO A 98 10.10 -6.14 -21.37
N VAL A 99 9.00 -6.34 -20.64
CA VAL A 99 8.46 -5.35 -19.69
C VAL A 99 8.62 -5.77 -18.23
N PHE A 100 8.27 -7.01 -17.89
CA PHE A 100 8.23 -7.49 -16.51
C PHE A 100 9.39 -8.43 -16.23
N TYR A 101 10.18 -8.11 -15.22
CA TYR A 101 11.34 -8.91 -14.82
C TYR A 101 11.35 -9.11 -13.30
N PHE A 102 11.93 -10.23 -12.88
CA PHE A 102 12.50 -10.38 -11.56
C PHE A 102 13.94 -9.89 -11.64
N ASP A 103 14.16 -8.63 -11.27
CA ASP A 103 15.38 -7.86 -11.52
C ASP A 103 15.67 -6.97 -10.31
N PRO A 104 16.22 -7.52 -9.22
CA PRO A 104 16.25 -6.84 -7.93
C PRO A 104 17.11 -5.58 -7.90
N SER A 105 16.64 -4.60 -7.13
CA SER A 105 17.27 -3.30 -6.97
C SER A 105 17.16 -2.84 -5.51
N HIS A 106 18.24 -2.28 -4.97
CA HIS A 106 18.25 -1.72 -3.63
C HIS A 106 17.90 -0.23 -3.68
N ASN A 107 16.70 0.10 -3.24
CA ASN A 107 16.18 1.46 -3.21
C ASN A 107 16.53 2.16 -1.90
N THR A 108 17.42 3.16 -1.99
CA THR A 108 17.84 4.01 -0.86
C THR A 108 17.27 5.44 -0.95
N ALA A 109 16.63 5.81 -2.06
CA ALA A 109 16.03 7.13 -2.28
C ALA A 109 14.68 7.31 -1.54
N GLY A 110 14.17 6.23 -0.93
CA GLY A 110 12.88 6.20 -0.23
C GLY A 110 11.70 5.96 -1.18
N SER A 111 10.50 6.40 -0.77
CA SER A 111 9.30 6.30 -1.60
C SER A 111 9.44 7.11 -2.90
N TYR A 112 8.87 6.59 -3.98
CA TYR A 112 8.78 7.27 -5.28
C TYR A 112 8.22 8.70 -5.19
N LEU A 113 7.32 8.97 -4.24
CA LEU A 113 6.80 10.33 -4.01
C LEU A 113 7.92 11.33 -3.66
N TRP A 114 8.95 10.91 -2.92
CA TRP A 114 10.08 11.77 -2.60
C TRP A 114 10.90 12.09 -3.85
N VAL A 115 11.11 11.10 -4.73
CA VAL A 115 11.77 11.28 -6.03
C VAL A 115 10.99 12.27 -6.89
N LEU A 116 9.68 12.08 -7.03
CA LEU A 116 8.81 12.97 -7.82
C LEU A 116 8.81 14.42 -7.31
N LEU A 117 8.98 14.62 -6.00
CA LEU A 117 9.05 15.94 -5.37
C LEU A 117 10.48 16.53 -5.33
N GLY A 118 11.49 15.83 -5.85
CA GLY A 118 12.89 16.27 -5.82
C GLY A 118 13.54 16.23 -4.43
N LEU A 119 13.07 15.33 -3.56
CA LEU A 119 13.44 15.22 -2.14
C LEU A 119 14.23 13.92 -1.84
N GLU A 120 15.03 13.47 -2.80
CA GLU A 120 15.77 12.20 -2.77
C GLU A 120 16.85 12.12 -1.69
N ASN A 121 17.24 13.27 -1.13
CA ASN A 121 18.30 13.38 -0.10
C ASN A 121 17.77 13.35 1.34
N VAL A 122 16.51 12.98 1.56
CA VAL A 122 15.98 12.84 2.92
C VAL A 122 16.68 11.69 3.61
N LYS A 123 17.40 11.98 4.69
CA LYS A 123 18.07 10.96 5.51
C LYS A 123 17.05 9.91 6.00
N THR A 124 17.50 8.66 6.11
CA THR A 124 16.72 7.51 6.56
C THR A 124 15.91 7.79 7.84
N LEU A 125 16.52 8.48 8.83
CA LEU A 125 15.87 8.75 10.11
C LEU A 125 14.63 9.67 9.99
N PRO A 126 14.71 10.89 9.39
CA PRO A 126 13.53 11.70 9.09
C PRO A 126 12.43 10.96 8.32
N HIS A 127 12.79 10.13 7.35
CA HIS A 127 11.82 9.34 6.58
C HIS A 127 11.09 8.33 7.48
N VAL A 128 11.82 7.54 8.28
CA VAL A 128 11.25 6.57 9.22
C VAL A 128 10.35 7.26 10.25
N LEU A 129 10.76 8.41 10.78
CA LEU A 129 9.93 9.19 11.72
C LEU A 129 8.64 9.66 11.05
N PHE A 130 8.72 10.20 9.83
CA PHE A 130 7.54 10.65 9.09
C PHE A 130 6.54 9.51 8.85
N VAL A 131 7.01 8.36 8.35
CA VAL A 131 6.15 7.19 8.08
C VAL A 131 5.55 6.63 9.38
N SER A 132 6.35 6.60 10.46
CA SER A 132 5.88 6.14 11.79
C SER A 132 4.79 7.06 12.35
N VAL A 133 4.96 8.37 12.24
CA VAL A 133 3.95 9.36 12.67
C VAL A 133 2.69 9.23 11.83
N LEU A 134 2.81 9.07 10.51
CA LEU A 134 1.66 8.89 9.61
C LEU A 134 0.88 7.61 9.95
N ALA A 135 1.58 6.50 10.19
CA ALA A 135 0.96 5.24 10.59
C ALA A 135 0.25 5.36 11.96
N PHE A 136 0.87 6.05 12.92
CA PHE A 136 0.25 6.33 14.21
C PHE A 136 -1.02 7.19 14.05
N LEU A 137 -0.97 8.28 13.29
CA LEU A 137 -2.12 9.14 13.05
C LEU A 137 -3.25 8.40 12.32
N LEU A 138 -2.92 7.53 11.36
CA LEU A 138 -3.91 6.71 10.68
C LEU A 138 -4.56 5.69 11.64
N PHE A 139 -3.77 5.08 12.52
CA PHE A 139 -4.28 4.17 13.55
C PHE A 139 -5.23 4.89 14.51
N GLU A 140 -4.87 6.09 14.97
CA GLU A 140 -5.75 6.93 15.79
C GLU A 140 -7.02 7.33 15.05
N TYR A 141 -6.90 7.69 13.78
CA TYR A 141 -8.04 8.02 12.94
C TYR A 141 -8.95 6.80 12.76
N TRP A 142 -8.42 5.60 12.57
CA TRP A 142 -9.20 4.37 12.51
C TRP A 142 -9.98 4.15 13.81
N ARG A 143 -9.33 4.30 14.96
CA ARG A 143 -10.00 4.15 16.25
C ARG A 143 -11.15 5.15 16.40
N PHE A 144 -10.92 6.42 16.04
CA PHE A 144 -11.97 7.43 15.97
C PHE A 144 -13.10 7.03 15.00
N TYR A 145 -12.75 6.65 13.78
CA TYR A 145 -13.67 6.28 12.70
C TYR A 145 -14.63 5.18 13.14
N THR A 146 -14.11 4.12 13.78
CA THR A 146 -14.92 2.99 14.27
C THR A 146 -15.88 3.35 15.41
N THR A 147 -15.72 4.52 16.05
CA THR A 147 -16.71 5.04 17.02
C THR A 147 -17.88 5.75 16.37
N LYS A 148 -17.71 6.22 15.13
CA LYS A 148 -18.69 7.05 14.41
C LYS A 148 -19.43 6.28 13.32
N ARG A 149 -18.81 5.23 12.79
CA ARG A 149 -19.26 4.57 11.56
C ARG A 149 -19.23 3.05 11.67
N PRO A 150 -20.14 2.36 10.96
CA PRO A 150 -20.06 0.93 10.80
C PRO A 150 -18.78 0.56 10.04
N ILE A 151 -18.33 -0.66 10.27
CA ILE A 151 -17.04 -1.14 9.79
C ILE A 151 -17.30 -1.97 8.54
N SER A 152 -16.67 -1.56 7.44
CA SER A 152 -16.70 -2.30 6.20
C SER A 152 -15.48 -3.21 6.06
N PHE A 153 -15.61 -4.22 5.21
CA PHE A 153 -14.49 -5.04 4.74
C PHE A 153 -13.37 -4.19 4.16
N TRP A 154 -13.72 -3.22 3.32
CA TRP A 154 -12.77 -2.35 2.61
C TRP A 154 -12.02 -1.41 3.55
N GLY A 155 -12.72 -0.75 4.48
CA GLY A 155 -12.10 0.13 5.48
C GLY A 155 -11.17 -0.62 6.43
N LYS A 156 -11.55 -1.82 6.88
CA LYS A 156 -10.68 -2.66 7.71
C LYS A 156 -9.45 -3.14 6.93
N GLY A 157 -9.65 -3.60 5.70
CA GLY A 157 -8.56 -4.06 4.84
C GLY A 157 -7.56 -2.94 4.54
N PHE A 158 -8.04 -1.73 4.23
CA PHE A 158 -7.21 -0.53 4.06
C PHE A 158 -6.28 -0.31 5.27
N VAL A 159 -6.82 -0.23 6.48
CA VAL A 159 -6.01 0.05 7.67
C VAL A 159 -5.00 -1.06 7.94
N GLN A 160 -5.39 -2.33 7.81
CA GLN A 160 -4.45 -3.44 8.04
C GLN A 160 -3.33 -3.48 7.00
N LEU A 161 -3.64 -3.33 5.71
CA LEU A 161 -2.65 -3.32 4.63
C LEU A 161 -1.70 -2.13 4.74
N PHE A 162 -2.23 -0.94 5.05
CA PHE A 162 -1.40 0.24 5.27
C PHE A 162 -0.45 0.04 6.47
N LEU A 163 -0.94 -0.50 7.59
CA LEU A 163 -0.10 -0.78 8.75
C LEU A 163 1.01 -1.79 8.42
N VAL A 164 0.72 -2.83 7.65
CA VAL A 164 1.76 -3.78 7.20
C VAL A 164 2.80 -3.08 6.35
N GLY A 165 2.39 -2.31 5.34
CA GLY A 165 3.34 -1.61 4.46
C GLY A 165 4.18 -0.56 5.22
N ALA A 166 3.58 0.17 6.15
CA ALA A 166 4.30 1.12 7.00
C ALA A 166 5.31 0.42 7.92
N LEU A 167 4.94 -0.71 8.53
CA LEU A 167 5.85 -1.50 9.36
C LEU A 167 6.98 -2.12 8.53
N ALA A 168 6.69 -2.67 7.35
CA ALA A 168 7.70 -3.20 6.44
C ALA A 168 8.68 -2.11 6.00
N ASN A 169 8.19 -0.91 5.67
CA ASN A 169 9.06 0.24 5.35
C ASN A 169 9.97 0.62 6.52
N VAL A 170 9.46 0.61 7.76
CA VAL A 170 10.28 0.88 8.96
C VAL A 170 11.35 -0.19 9.14
N VAL A 171 11.00 -1.47 8.98
CA VAL A 171 11.95 -2.59 9.10
C VAL A 171 13.03 -2.48 8.03
N ASP A 172 12.67 -2.27 6.77
CA ASP A 172 13.62 -2.08 5.67
C ASP A 172 14.64 -0.97 5.95
N ASN A 173 14.15 0.22 6.30
CA ASN A 173 15.02 1.38 6.52
C ASN A 173 15.92 1.20 7.76
N ILE A 174 15.46 0.52 8.81
CA ILE A 174 16.25 0.31 10.03
C ILE A 174 17.28 -0.82 9.85
N PHE A 175 16.89 -1.94 9.24
CA PHE A 175 17.71 -3.15 9.20
C PHE A 175 18.47 -3.35 7.89
N HIS A 176 17.94 -2.86 6.77
CA HIS A 176 18.52 -3.05 5.44
C HIS A 176 19.16 -1.76 4.87
N GLY A 177 18.92 -0.60 5.50
CA GLY A 177 19.46 0.69 5.04
C GLY A 177 18.80 1.21 3.75
N GLY A 178 17.63 0.66 3.41
CA GLY A 178 16.90 0.86 2.17
C GLY A 178 15.92 -0.29 1.96
N SER A 179 15.16 -0.27 0.87
CA SER A 179 14.22 -1.33 0.54
C SER A 179 14.76 -2.16 -0.62
N LEU A 180 14.76 -3.48 -0.47
CA LEU A 180 15.14 -4.38 -1.57
C LEU A 180 13.90 -4.71 -2.39
N ASP A 181 13.78 -4.02 -3.52
CA ASP A 181 12.71 -4.20 -4.49
C ASP A 181 13.11 -5.28 -5.50
N TYR A 182 12.17 -6.08 -6.02
CA TYR A 182 12.53 -7.26 -6.84
C TYR A 182 11.66 -7.56 -8.05
N ILE A 183 10.50 -6.93 -8.21
CA ILE A 183 9.73 -6.99 -9.46
C ILE A 183 9.86 -5.68 -10.21
N THR A 184 10.44 -5.73 -11.40
CA THR A 184 10.66 -4.56 -12.24
C THR A 184 9.65 -4.47 -13.37
N ILE A 185 9.08 -3.28 -13.53
CA ILE A 185 8.30 -2.89 -14.71
C ILE A 185 9.14 -1.89 -15.49
N ARG A 186 9.80 -2.34 -16.55
CA ARG A 186 10.63 -1.47 -17.39
C ARG A 186 9.74 -0.57 -18.26
N PRO A 187 10.09 0.72 -18.43
CA PRO A 187 11.28 1.42 -17.93
C PRO A 187 11.04 2.19 -16.61
N PHE A 188 10.00 1.86 -15.84
CA PHE A 188 9.49 2.74 -14.77
C PHE A 188 10.15 2.53 -13.41
N TYR A 189 9.88 1.39 -12.76
CA TYR A 189 10.28 1.18 -11.38
C TYR A 189 10.34 -0.31 -11.03
N THR A 190 11.03 -0.60 -9.93
CA THR A 190 11.03 -1.89 -9.24
C THR A 190 10.21 -1.75 -7.97
N PHE A 191 9.48 -2.80 -7.59
CA PHE A 191 8.67 -2.82 -6.38
C PHE A 191 8.76 -4.17 -5.64
N ASP A 192 8.31 -4.18 -4.40
CA ASP A 192 8.24 -5.35 -3.53
C ASP A 192 6.81 -5.62 -3.00
N LEU A 193 6.66 -6.56 -2.06
CA LEU A 193 5.38 -6.84 -1.42
C LEU A 193 4.88 -5.67 -0.56
N LYS A 194 5.77 -4.92 0.11
CA LYS A 194 5.42 -3.69 0.84
C LYS A 194 4.71 -2.69 -0.08
N ASP A 195 5.21 -2.45 -1.28
CA ASP A 195 4.58 -1.57 -2.26
C ASP A 195 3.23 -2.11 -2.75
N MET A 196 3.11 -3.44 -2.91
CA MET A 196 1.84 -4.08 -3.22
C MET A 196 0.81 -3.91 -2.09
N PHE A 197 1.22 -4.01 -0.82
CA PHE A 197 0.33 -3.80 0.32
C PHE A 197 -0.18 -2.36 0.37
N ILE A 198 0.69 -1.36 0.15
CA ILE A 198 0.30 0.04 0.10
C ILE A 198 -0.62 0.32 -1.09
N THR A 199 -0.29 -0.19 -2.28
CA THR A 199 -1.14 -0.07 -3.48
C THR A 199 -2.53 -0.66 -3.23
N MET A 200 -2.60 -1.85 -2.62
CA MET A 200 -3.86 -2.48 -2.27
C MET A 200 -4.63 -1.70 -1.21
N ALA A 201 -3.95 -1.09 -0.24
CA ALA A 201 -4.57 -0.21 0.75
C ALA A 201 -5.25 1.00 0.06
N GLU A 202 -4.56 1.65 -0.87
CA GLU A 202 -5.11 2.76 -1.66
C GLU A 202 -6.35 2.33 -2.45
N LEU A 203 -6.29 1.19 -3.14
CA LEU A 203 -7.45 0.67 -3.87
C LEU A 203 -8.63 0.33 -2.95
N PHE A 204 -8.36 -0.17 -1.74
CA PHE A 204 -9.39 -0.44 -0.73
C PHE A 204 -10.05 0.86 -0.23
N VAL A 205 -9.26 1.92 -0.04
CA VAL A 205 -9.81 3.23 0.35
C VAL A 205 -10.67 3.82 -0.76
N LEU A 206 -10.33 3.62 -2.04
CA LEU A 206 -11.17 4.06 -3.16
C LEU A 206 -12.54 3.39 -3.14
N ILE A 207 -12.60 2.08 -2.89
CA ILE A 207 -13.88 1.38 -2.76
C ILE A 207 -14.66 1.87 -1.53
N GLU A 208 -13.99 2.08 -0.40
CA GLU A 208 -14.64 2.60 0.81
C GLU A 208 -15.24 3.99 0.57
N VAL A 209 -14.51 4.89 -0.11
CA VAL A 209 -14.99 6.22 -0.49
C VAL A 209 -16.24 6.13 -1.38
N ILE A 210 -16.25 5.23 -2.36
CA ILE A 210 -17.37 5.01 -3.28
C ILE A 210 -18.58 4.45 -2.53
N ASP A 211 -18.39 3.38 -1.75
CA ASP A 211 -19.49 2.64 -1.10
C ASP A 211 -20.11 3.43 0.06
N GLN A 212 -19.29 4.09 0.88
CA GLN A 212 -19.79 4.93 1.98
C GLN A 212 -20.17 6.35 1.52
N LYS A 213 -20.00 6.65 0.23
CA LYS A 213 -20.24 7.98 -0.36
C LYS A 213 -19.53 9.09 0.42
N LEU A 214 -18.28 8.85 0.85
CA LEU A 214 -17.52 9.77 1.71
C LEU A 214 -17.39 11.16 1.10
N TYR A 215 -17.36 11.25 -0.23
CA TYR A 215 -17.33 12.50 -0.99
C TYR A 215 -18.54 13.43 -0.73
N LYS A 216 -19.65 12.91 -0.17
CA LYS A 216 -20.86 13.70 0.12
C LYS A 216 -20.94 14.21 1.56
N THR A 217 -20.10 13.75 2.48
CA THR A 217 -20.29 13.98 3.92
C THR A 217 -18.98 14.36 4.61
N SER A 218 -18.73 15.67 4.81
CA SER A 218 -17.54 16.20 5.49
C SER A 218 -17.66 16.31 7.01
N LYS A 219 -18.86 16.11 7.56
CA LYS A 219 -19.16 16.42 8.98
C LYS A 219 -18.49 15.48 9.98
N ASP A 220 -18.08 14.28 9.57
CA ASP A 220 -17.60 13.25 10.50
C ASP A 220 -16.17 13.44 10.96
N ILE A 221 -15.38 14.30 10.30
CA ILE A 221 -14.03 14.67 10.75
C ILE A 221 -14.10 15.59 11.99
N LYS A 222 -15.24 16.28 12.21
CA LYS A 222 -15.43 17.15 13.37
C LYS A 222 -15.41 16.30 14.65
N GLY A 223 -14.28 16.32 15.35
CA GLY A 223 -14.05 15.56 16.58
C GLY A 223 -12.73 14.79 16.59
N PHE A 224 -12.12 14.55 15.42
CA PHE A 224 -10.74 14.05 15.38
C PHE A 224 -9.78 15.22 15.59
N ASN A 225 -9.26 15.35 16.81
CA ASN A 225 -8.35 16.42 17.21
C ASN A 225 -7.34 15.94 18.27
N TRP A 226 -6.44 16.82 18.69
CA TRP A 226 -5.43 16.49 19.70
C TRP A 226 -6.02 16.03 21.04
N GLN A 227 -7.18 16.55 21.45
CA GLN A 227 -7.84 16.11 22.69
C GLN A 227 -8.32 14.66 22.57
N PHE A 228 -8.90 14.29 21.42
CA PHE A 228 -9.26 12.91 21.13
C PHE A 228 -8.03 12.00 21.22
N ILE A 229 -6.97 12.30 20.46
CA ILE A 229 -5.72 11.50 20.44
C ILE A 229 -5.15 11.35 21.85
N LYS A 230 -5.01 12.46 22.59
CA LYS A 230 -4.51 12.44 23.96
C LYS A 230 -5.37 11.57 24.88
N SER A 231 -6.69 11.69 24.79
CA SER A 231 -7.63 10.90 25.60
C SER A 231 -7.59 9.42 25.26
N ASP A 232 -7.50 9.11 23.97
CA ASP A 232 -7.47 7.74 23.46
C ASP A 232 -6.15 7.08 23.87
N VAL A 233 -5.00 7.68 23.60
CA VAL A 233 -3.67 7.19 24.05
C VAL A 233 -3.65 6.97 25.57
N ARG A 234 -4.18 7.91 26.36
CA ARG A 234 -4.25 7.74 27.82
C ARG A 234 -5.06 6.50 28.21
N SER A 235 -6.14 6.20 27.48
CA SER A 235 -6.97 5.01 27.75
C SER A 235 -6.22 3.68 27.56
N TRP A 236 -5.13 3.67 26.78
CA TRP A 236 -4.34 2.46 26.51
C TRP A 236 -3.64 1.98 27.78
N PHE A 237 -3.19 2.93 28.60
CA PHE A 237 -2.44 2.66 29.83
C PHE A 237 -3.34 2.56 31.06
N ILE A 238 -4.60 2.99 30.98
CA ILE A 238 -5.54 3.02 32.11
C ILE A 238 -6.40 1.74 32.21
N LYS A 239 -6.44 0.90 31.17
CA LYS A 239 -7.08 -0.42 31.26
C LYS A 239 -6.21 -1.40 32.06
N ASN A 240 -6.25 -1.27 33.39
CA ASN A 240 -5.96 -2.30 34.40
C ASN A 240 -6.16 -1.74 35.83
N LYS A 241 -7.38 -1.30 36.15
CA LYS A 241 -7.93 -1.31 37.51
C LYS A 241 -9.40 -1.71 37.46
#